data_AF-A0A951R872-F1
#
_entry.id   AF-A0A951R872-F1
#
_cell.length_a   1.000
_cell.length_b   1.000
_cell.length_c   1.000
_cell.angle_alpha   90.00
_cell.angle_beta   90.00
_cell.angle_gamma   90.00
#
_symmetry.space_group_name_H-M   'P 1'
#
loop_
_entity.id
_entity.type
_entity.pdbx_description
1 polymer ?
#
loop_
_entity_poly.entity_id
_entity_poly.type
_entity_poly.pdbx_seq_one_letter_code
_entity_poly.pdbx_strand_id
1 'polypeptide(L)'
;MASNRVLIRVDDCKGCGLCIDACPVNVLGFAEELNAMGYRPARYTGEGCTACGTCFYTCPEPMAITVIRNVEDLDERFCPVCKQTVKCIPDYRSGPERICIECLSPCNSENV
;
A
#
# COMPACT_ATOMS: atom_id res chain seq x y z
N MET A 1 15.00 12.73 6.19
CA MET A 1 13.80 12.42 7.00
C MET A 1 13.22 11.17 6.36
N ALA A 2 13.13 10.05 7.08
CA ALA A 2 12.64 8.81 6.50
C ALA A 2 11.16 8.93 6.14
N SER A 3 10.79 8.67 4.89
CA SER A 3 9.39 8.67 4.48
C SER A 3 8.79 7.28 4.70
N ASN A 4 7.77 7.19 5.55
CA ASN A 4 7.05 5.93 5.78
C ASN A 4 5.72 5.96 5.02
N ARG A 5 5.16 4.78 4.75
CA ARG A 5 3.92 4.67 3.97
C ARG A 5 3.10 3.45 4.35
N VAL A 6 1.82 3.49 4.00
CA VAL A 6 0.93 2.33 4.03
C VAL A 6 0.41 2.08 2.61
N LEU A 7 0.42 0.83 2.17
CA LEU A 7 -0.24 0.39 0.95
C LEU A 7 -1.51 -0.36 1.34
N ILE A 8 -2.62 -0.04 0.67
CA ILE A 8 -3.89 -0.74 0.81
C ILE A 8 -4.20 -1.42 -0.51
N ARG A 9 -4.35 -2.75 -0.49
CA ARG A 9 -4.86 -3.51 -1.64
C ARG A 9 -6.35 -3.37 -1.71
N VAL A 10 -6.80 -2.60 -2.68
CA VAL A 10 -8.22 -2.28 -2.88
C VAL A 10 -9.07 -3.53 -3.11
N ASP A 11 -8.51 -4.55 -3.77
CA ASP A 11 -9.18 -5.82 -4.07
C ASP A 11 -9.40 -6.72 -2.85
N ASP A 12 -8.63 -6.50 -1.78
CA ASP A 12 -8.74 -7.27 -0.53
C ASP A 12 -9.43 -6.47 0.58
N CYS A 13 -9.57 -5.15 0.42
CA CYS A 13 -10.15 -4.27 1.42
C CYS A 13 -11.69 -4.27 1.37
N LYS A 14 -12.33 -4.71 2.47
CA LYS A 14 -13.80 -4.69 2.63
C LYS A 14 -14.38 -3.40 3.23
N GLY A 15 -13.58 -2.33 3.35
CA GLY A 15 -14.07 -1.03 3.79
C GLY A 15 -14.61 -0.97 5.22
N CYS A 16 -14.11 -1.79 6.14
CA CYS A 16 -14.61 -1.86 7.52
C CYS A 16 -14.22 -0.68 8.43
N GLY A 17 -13.25 0.15 8.04
CA GLY A 17 -12.85 1.34 8.79
C GLY A 17 -11.93 1.11 10.00
N LEU A 18 -11.74 -0.13 10.45
CA LEU A 18 -10.94 -0.43 11.65
C LEU A 18 -9.50 0.13 11.61
N CYS A 19 -8.86 0.06 10.45
CA CYS A 19 -7.51 0.61 10.27
C CYS A 19 -7.46 2.14 10.33
N ILE A 20 -8.54 2.82 9.93
CA ILE A 20 -8.68 4.27 9.99
C ILE A 20 -8.77 4.71 11.45
N ASP A 21 -9.71 4.11 12.21
CA ASP A 21 -9.92 4.43 13.62
C ASP A 21 -8.69 4.12 14.49
N ALA A 22 -7.95 3.07 14.16
CA ALA A 22 -6.77 2.67 14.90
C ALA A 22 -5.52 3.47 14.56
N CYS A 23 -5.55 4.35 13.55
CA CYS A 23 -4.38 5.10 13.10
C CYS A 23 -4.10 6.28 14.07
N PRO A 24 -3.03 6.26 14.88
CA PRO A 24 -2.80 7.29 15.89
C PRO A 24 -2.48 8.68 15.32
N VAL A 25 -2.11 8.73 14.03
CA VAL A 25 -1.71 9.95 13.32
C VAL A 25 -2.69 10.31 12.20
N ASN A 26 -3.82 9.60 12.08
CA ASN A 26 -4.92 9.91 11.15
C ASN A 26 -4.50 10.04 9.67
N VAL A 27 -3.63 9.13 9.20
CA VAL A 27 -3.13 9.12 7.80
C VAL A 27 -3.86 8.14 6.88
N LEU A 28 -5.04 7.68 7.31
CA LEU A 28 -5.90 6.77 6.55
C LEU A 28 -7.31 7.37 6.46
N GLY A 29 -7.98 7.14 5.35
CA GLY A 29 -9.37 7.55 5.13
C GLY A 29 -10.08 6.58 4.18
N PHE A 30 -11.35 6.81 3.90
CA PHE A 30 -12.04 6.06 2.84
C PHE A 30 -11.73 6.65 1.47
N ALA A 31 -11.61 5.80 0.45
CA ALA A 31 -11.66 6.24 -0.92
C ALA A 31 -13.06 6.76 -1.27
N GLU A 32 -13.14 7.64 -2.27
CA GLU A 32 -14.41 8.17 -2.77
C GLU A 32 -15.12 7.12 -3.64
N GLU A 33 -14.33 6.37 -4.40
CA GLU A 33 -14.77 5.35 -5.33
C GLU A 33 -15.02 4.00 -4.66
N LEU A 34 -15.90 3.20 -5.28
CA LEU A 34 -16.12 1.81 -4.90
C LEU A 34 -15.11 0.90 -5.59
N ASN A 35 -14.67 -0.14 -4.88
CA ASN A 35 -13.90 -1.23 -5.46
C ASN A 35 -14.79 -2.23 -6.22
N ALA A 36 -14.19 -3.23 -6.86
CA ALA A 36 -14.91 -4.26 -7.60
C ALA A 36 -15.92 -5.08 -6.75
N MET A 37 -15.74 -5.09 -5.43
CA MET A 37 -16.65 -5.76 -4.49
C MET A 37 -17.79 -4.85 -3.99
N GLY A 38 -17.82 -3.57 -4.38
CA GLY A 38 -18.82 -2.60 -3.97
C GLY A 38 -18.57 -1.91 -2.63
N TYR A 39 -17.37 -2.03 -2.06
CA TYR A 39 -16.98 -1.35 -0.82
C TYR A 39 -16.22 -0.05 -1.11
N ARG A 40 -16.26 0.91 -0.18
CA ARG A 40 -15.31 2.03 -0.13
C ARG A 40 -14.04 1.56 0.59
N PRO A 41 -12.94 1.25 -0.12
CA PRO A 41 -11.73 0.76 0.52
C PRO A 41 -11.07 1.86 1.36
N ALA A 42 -10.23 1.46 2.31
CA ALA A 42 -9.33 2.39 2.97
C ALA A 42 -8.26 2.91 1.98
N ARG A 43 -7.78 4.12 2.20
CA ARG A 43 -6.77 4.81 1.38
C ARG A 43 -5.79 5.53 2.29
N TYR A 44 -4.51 5.51 1.90
CA TYR A 44 -3.47 6.32 2.54
C TYR A 44 -3.53 7.78 2.07
N THR A 45 -3.49 8.73 3.01
CA THR A 45 -3.68 10.16 2.72
C THR A 45 -2.39 10.91 2.39
N GLY A 46 -1.22 10.30 2.59
CA GLY A 46 0.05 10.75 1.98
C GLY A 46 1.21 10.98 2.95
N GLU A 47 1.02 11.78 4.00
CA GLU A 47 2.14 12.22 4.85
C GLU A 47 1.88 12.03 6.34
N GLY A 48 2.96 11.85 7.12
CA GLY A 48 2.90 11.71 8.58
C GLY A 48 2.84 10.27 9.11
N CYS A 49 2.94 9.25 8.25
CA CYS A 49 3.01 7.86 8.70
C CYS A 49 4.24 7.62 9.61
N THR A 50 4.03 6.94 10.72
CA THR A 50 5.09 6.57 11.69
C THR A 50 5.57 5.12 11.55
N ALA A 51 5.04 4.37 10.58
CA ALA A 51 5.26 2.93 10.43
C ALA A 51 5.04 2.13 11.73
N CYS A 52 4.05 2.51 12.54
CA CYS A 52 3.75 1.88 13.83
C CYS A 52 3.13 0.48 13.70
N GLY A 53 2.50 0.15 12.57
CA GLY A 53 1.93 -1.18 12.32
C GLY A 53 0.51 -1.40 12.85
N THR A 54 -0.09 -0.46 13.58
CA THR A 54 -1.43 -0.66 14.17
C THR A 54 -2.51 -0.98 13.13
N CYS A 55 -2.49 -0.29 11.98
CA CYS A 55 -3.42 -0.55 10.88
C CYS A 55 -3.32 -1.98 10.36
N PHE A 56 -2.11 -2.55 10.29
CA PHE A 56 -1.87 -3.92 9.87
C PHE A 56 -2.46 -4.92 10.87
N TYR A 57 -2.15 -4.76 12.16
CA TYR A 57 -2.60 -5.71 13.19
C TYR A 57 -4.10 -5.68 13.45
N THR A 58 -4.77 -4.55 13.23
CA THR A 58 -6.22 -4.46 13.42
C THR A 58 -7.03 -4.90 12.20
N CYS A 59 -6.40 -5.05 11.03
CA CYS A 59 -7.12 -5.37 9.80
C CYS A 59 -7.57 -6.84 9.83
N PRO A 60 -8.86 -7.14 9.63
CA PRO A 60 -9.35 -8.52 9.60
C PRO A 60 -9.04 -9.22 8.27
N GLU A 61 -8.65 -8.47 7.23
CA GLU A 61 -8.38 -8.99 5.90
C GLU A 61 -6.88 -9.30 5.73
N PRO A 62 -6.51 -10.58 5.52
CA PRO A 62 -5.12 -10.95 5.36
C PRO A 62 -4.53 -10.29 4.10
N MET A 63 -3.31 -9.78 4.21
CA MET A 63 -2.54 -9.17 3.10
C MET A 63 -3.16 -7.91 2.47
N ALA A 64 -4.26 -7.37 3.01
CA ALA A 64 -4.87 -6.14 2.51
C ALA A 64 -4.04 -4.89 2.81
N ILE A 65 -3.18 -4.92 3.83
CA ILE A 65 -2.36 -3.79 4.26
C ILE A 65 -0.89 -4.19 4.26
N THR A 66 -0.04 -3.33 3.69
CA THR A 66 1.42 -3.40 3.83
C THR A 66 1.93 -2.11 4.46
N VAL A 67 2.71 -2.22 5.52
CA VAL A 67 3.35 -1.08 6.19
C VAL A 67 4.80 -0.99 5.74
N ILE A 68 5.17 0.14 5.16
CA ILE A 68 6.51 0.42 4.66
C ILE A 68 7.21 1.37 5.64
N ARG A 69 8.35 0.92 6.14
CA ARG A 69 9.30 1.74 6.88
C ARG A 69 10.42 2.14 5.94
N ASN A 70 10.74 3.43 5.90
CA ASN A 70 11.77 4.00 5.03
C ASN A 70 11.59 3.63 3.54
N VAL A 71 10.78 4.39 2.82
CA VAL A 71 10.56 4.22 1.38
C VAL A 71 11.88 4.38 0.59
N GLU A 72 12.85 5.11 1.13
CA GLU A 72 14.16 5.30 0.52
C GLU A 72 14.95 4.00 0.34
N ASP A 73 14.78 3.05 1.28
CA ASP A 73 15.50 1.77 1.32
C ASP A 73 14.92 0.74 0.33
N LEU A 74 13.82 1.06 -0.36
CA LEU A 74 13.17 0.16 -1.31
C LEU A 74 13.88 0.11 -2.66
N ASP A 75 13.79 -1.06 -3.29
CA ASP A 75 14.32 -1.31 -4.63
C ASP A 75 13.69 -0.37 -5.66
N GLU A 76 14.54 0.25 -6.46
CA GLU A 76 14.11 1.06 -7.61
C GLU A 76 14.03 0.19 -8.86
N ARG A 77 12.86 0.18 -9.49
CA ARG A 77 12.60 -0.60 -10.71
C ARG A 77 11.67 0.15 -11.64
N PHE A 78 11.69 -0.21 -12.91
CA PHE A 78 10.75 0.34 -13.87
C PHE A 78 9.37 -0.29 -13.70
N CYS A 79 8.36 0.56 -13.57
CA CYS A 79 6.96 0.12 -13.59
C CYS A 79 6.37 0.34 -14.99
N PRO A 80 5.91 -0.73 -15.69
CA PRO A 80 5.34 -0.61 -17.02
C PRO A 80 3.99 0.14 -17.03
N VAL A 81 3.28 0.16 -15.91
CA VAL A 81 1.99 0.86 -15.75
C VAL A 81 2.20 2.34 -15.49
N CYS A 82 3.07 2.70 -14.53
CA CYS A 82 3.40 4.09 -14.23
C CYS A 82 4.33 4.73 -15.28
N LYS A 83 4.99 3.91 -16.12
CA LYS A 83 5.95 4.31 -17.17
C LYS A 83 7.13 5.13 -16.63
N GLN A 84 7.60 4.78 -15.44
CA GLN A 84 8.72 5.45 -14.78
C GLN A 84 9.42 4.51 -13.80
N THR A 85 10.62 4.90 -13.38
CA THR A 85 11.30 4.28 -12.24
C THR A 85 10.55 4.63 -10.97
N VAL A 86 10.16 3.60 -10.22
CA VAL A 86 9.41 3.70 -8.97
C VAL A 86 10.09 2.84 -7.91
N LYS A 87 9.69 3.06 -6.65
CA LYS A 87 10.02 2.17 -5.54
C LYS A 87 9.12 0.93 -5.58
N CYS A 88 9.68 -0.24 -5.32
CA CYS A 88 8.96 -1.50 -5.33
C CYS A 88 9.24 -2.33 -4.08
N ILE A 89 8.26 -3.12 -3.67
CA ILE A 89 8.34 -4.05 -2.54
C ILE A 89 8.14 -5.49 -3.03
N PRO A 90 8.61 -6.52 -2.32
CA PRO A 90 8.21 -7.90 -2.59
C PRO A 90 6.69 -8.07 -2.54
N ASP A 91 6.13 -8.87 -3.44
CA ASP A 91 4.72 -9.23 -3.41
C ASP A 91 4.46 -10.33 -2.38
N TYR A 92 4.16 -9.92 -1.15
CA TYR A 92 3.80 -10.86 -0.07
C TYR A 92 2.52 -11.66 -0.34
N ARG A 93 1.76 -11.36 -1.41
CA ARG A 93 0.54 -12.08 -1.78
C ARG A 93 0.80 -13.23 -2.77
N SER A 94 1.61 -13.03 -3.80
CA SER A 94 1.62 -13.93 -4.98
C SER A 94 2.98 -14.57 -5.32
N GLY A 95 4.10 -14.17 -4.70
CA GLY A 95 5.40 -14.83 -4.94
C GLY A 95 6.63 -13.90 -4.91
N PRO A 96 7.75 -14.28 -5.57
CA PRO A 96 9.02 -13.54 -5.51
C PRO A 96 9.04 -12.25 -6.34
N GLU A 97 7.94 -11.96 -7.04
CA GLU A 97 7.78 -10.75 -7.82
C GLU A 97 7.78 -9.51 -6.92
N ARG A 98 8.04 -8.35 -7.52
CA ARG A 98 7.95 -7.06 -6.82
C ARG A 98 6.83 -6.24 -7.41
N ILE A 99 6.15 -5.47 -6.58
CA ILE A 99 5.06 -4.58 -6.98
C ILE A 99 5.41 -3.12 -6.72
N CYS A 100 4.88 -2.26 -7.58
CA CYS A 100 5.00 -0.80 -7.50
C CYS A 100 4.23 -0.28 -6.29
N ILE A 101 4.84 0.59 -5.49
CA ILE A 101 4.16 1.19 -4.32
C ILE A 101 3.10 2.24 -4.68
N GLU A 102 3.01 2.66 -5.94
CA GLU A 102 2.03 3.64 -6.42
C GLU A 102 0.79 2.98 -7.05
N CYS A 103 0.98 1.96 -7.89
CA CYS A 103 -0.11 1.32 -8.65
C CYS A 103 -0.33 -0.16 -8.32
N LEU A 104 0.48 -0.75 -7.43
CA LEU A 104 0.43 -2.16 -7.02
C LEU A 104 0.62 -3.19 -8.15
N SER A 105 1.00 -2.74 -9.35
CA SER A 105 1.30 -3.62 -10.48
C SER A 105 2.73 -4.18 -10.41
N PRO A 106 3.01 -5.36 -11.00
CA PRO A 106 4.35 -5.91 -11.04
C PRO A 106 5.38 -4.94 -11.64
N CYS A 107 6.55 -4.86 -11.00
CA CYS A 107 7.71 -4.12 -11.47
C CYS A 107 8.64 -5.04 -12.25
N ASN A 108 9.14 -4.59 -13.40
CA ASN A 108 10.13 -5.32 -14.17
C ASN A 108 11.54 -5.00 -13.65
N SER A 109 12.44 -5.98 -13.68
CA SER A 109 13.86 -5.75 -13.42
C SER A 109 14.55 -4.98 -14.56
N GLU A 110 13.92 -4.89 -15.74
CA GLU A 110 14.52 -4.34 -16.96
C GLU A 110 13.57 -3.37 -17.67
N ASN A 111 14.15 -2.31 -18.25
CA ASN A 111 13.49 -1.33 -19.11
C ASN A 111 13.22 -1.94 -20.49
N VAL A 112 12.17 -2.76 -20.63
CA VAL A 112 11.70 -3.21 -21.96
C VAL A 112 10.69 -2.22 -22.52
#